data_AF-A0A6P0YHI5-F1
#
_entry.id   AF-A0A6P0YHI5-F1
#
_cell.length_a   1.000
_cell.length_b   1.000
_cell.length_c   1.000
_cell.angle_alpha   90.00
_cell.angle_beta   90.00
_cell.angle_gamma   90.00
#
_symmetry.space_group_name_H-M   'P 1'
#
loop_
_entity.id
_entity.type
_entity.pdbx_description
1 polymer ?
#
loop_
_entity_poly.entity_id
_entity_poly.type
_entity_poly.pdbx_seq_one_letter_code
_entity_poly.pdbx_strand_id
1 'polypeptide(L)' 'MNTEVWTFIFVTISLMLYLYIGWRSRVQDSKGFFVADRGVPAIANGAATAADFMSAVSFISIAGAVSILGYDGSYYVMAG' A
#
# COMPACT_ATOMS: atom_id res chain seq x y z
N MET A 1 7.40 -25.79 11.32
CA MET A 1 6.44 -24.73 11.71
C MET A 1 5.36 -24.67 10.65
N ASN A 2 4.09 -24.48 11.03
CA ASN A 2 2.96 -24.44 10.10
C ASN A 2 2.95 -23.14 9.28
N THR A 3 2.37 -23.16 8.08
CA THR A 3 2.23 -21.98 7.20
C THR A 3 1.43 -20.86 7.87
N GLU A 4 0.40 -21.20 8.64
CA GLU A 4 -0.43 -20.27 9.41
C GLU A 4 0.41 -19.38 10.33
N VAL A 5 1.41 -19.96 11.01
CA VAL A 5 2.28 -19.23 11.93
C VAL A 5 3.06 -18.16 11.18
N TRP A 6 3.59 -18.48 9.99
CA TRP A 6 4.26 -17.51 9.14
C TRP A 6 3.32 -16.40 8.67
N THR A 7 2.10 -16.76 8.25
CA THR A 7 1.08 -15.78 7.85
C THR A 7 0.80 -14.77 8.96
N PHE A 8 0.56 -15.24 10.19
CA PHE A 8 0.30 -14.34 11.33
C PHE A 8 1.50 -13.45 11.67
N ILE A 9 2.72 -13.97 11.57
CA ILE A 9 3.94 -13.19 11.79
C ILE A 9 4.02 -12.04 10.78
N PHE A 10 3.90 -12.32 9.49
CA PHE A 10 4.03 -11.28 8.44
C PHE A 10 2.92 -10.24 8.54
N VAL A 11 1.67 -10.67 8.74
CA VAL A 11 0.52 -9.75 8.86
C VAL A 11 0.66 -8.87 10.09
N THR A 12 1.02 -9.43 11.24
CA THR A 12 1.12 -8.65 12.48
C THR A 12 2.29 -7.67 12.43
N ILE A 13 3.46 -8.10 11.95
CA ILE A 13 4.63 -7.22 11.84
C ILE A 13 4.36 -6.06 10.88
N SER A 14 3.81 -6.35 9.70
CA SER A 14 3.49 -5.29 8.72
C SER A 14 2.46 -4.31 9.26
N LEU A 15 1.38 -4.79 9.89
CA LEU A 15 0.36 -3.94 10.51
C LEU A 15 0.96 -3.05 11.61
N MET A 16 1.75 -3.63 12.53
CA MET A 16 2.38 -2.88 13.63
C MET A 16 3.36 -1.82 13.11
N LEU A 17 4.07 -2.11 12.03
CA LEU A 17 4.95 -1.13 11.38
C LEU A 17 4.16 0.08 10.87
N TYR A 18 3.03 -0.13 10.17
CA TYR A 18 2.19 0.97 9.71
C TYR A 18 1.63 1.81 10.87
N LEU A 19 1.16 1.17 11.93
CA LEU A 19 0.68 1.86 13.14
C LEU A 19 1.80 2.69 13.79
N TYR A 20 3.00 2.13 13.89
CA TYR A 20 4.17 2.83 14.42
C TYR A 20 4.55 4.05 13.57
N ILE A 21 4.59 3.93 12.25
CA ILE A 21 4.88 5.04 11.33
C ILE A 21 3.83 6.14 11.49
N GLY A 22 2.54 5.79 11.55
CA GLY A 22 1.46 6.76 11.76
C GLY A 22 1.57 7.48 13.10
N TRP A 23 1.82 6.74 14.19
CA TRP A 23 2.01 7.32 15.52
C TRP A 23 3.22 8.25 15.59
N ARG A 24 4.33 7.88 14.94
CA ARG A 24 5.55 8.68 14.88
C ARG A 24 5.39 9.93 14.02
N SER A 25 4.52 9.90 13.01
CA SER A 25 4.37 10.96 12.00
C SER A 25 3.20 11.92 12.29
N ARG A 26 2.77 12.03 13.55
CA ARG A 26 1.69 12.93 13.96
C ARG A 26 2.11 14.39 13.82
N VAL A 27 1.18 15.22 13.33
CA VAL A 27 1.35 16.66 13.14
C VAL A 27 0.29 17.43 13.95
N GLN A 28 0.65 18.61 14.47
CA GLN A 28 -0.23 19.42 15.32
C GLN A 28 -0.97 20.52 14.56
N ASP A 29 -0.48 20.93 13.40
CA ASP A 29 -1.03 22.02 12.60
C ASP A 29 -1.61 21.53 11.26
N SER A 30 -2.55 22.29 10.71
CA SER A 30 -3.22 21.93 9.47
C SER A 30 -2.30 21.96 8.25
N LYS A 31 -1.27 22.81 8.23
CA LYS A 31 -0.37 22.92 7.06
C LYS A 31 0.50 21.67 6.94
N GLY A 32 1.13 21.23 8.03
CA GLY A 32 1.89 20.00 8.03
C GLY A 32 1.00 18.77 7.83
N PHE A 33 -0.27 18.79 8.24
CA PHE A 33 -1.20 17.69 7.97
C PHE A 33 -1.60 17.57 6.49
N PHE A 34 -1.90 18.69 5.81
CA PHE A 34 -2.40 18.65 4.42
C PHE A 34 -1.32 18.74 3.34
N VAL A 35 -0.22 19.46 3.59
CA VAL A 35 0.84 19.70 2.60
C VAL A 35 2.22 19.24 3.06
N ALA A 36 2.35 18.65 4.26
CA ALA A 36 3.61 18.14 4.80
C ALA A 36 4.76 19.16 4.67
N ASP A 37 4.45 20.45 4.94
CA ASP A 37 5.35 21.60 4.80
C ASP A 37 6.06 21.74 3.45
N ARG A 38 5.54 21.09 2.40
CA ARG A 38 6.19 20.95 1.08
C ARG A 38 7.58 20.30 1.14
N GLY A 39 7.86 19.54 2.21
CA GLY A 39 9.15 18.92 2.45
C GLY A 39 9.33 17.53 1.83
N VAL A 40 8.27 16.94 1.25
CA VAL A 40 8.33 15.58 0.71
C VAL A 40 8.96 15.58 -0.71
N PRO A 41 10.04 14.82 -0.95
CA PRO A 41 10.66 14.73 -2.27
C PRO A 41 9.71 14.16 -3.34
N ALA A 42 9.89 14.60 -4.59
CA ALA A 42 9.03 14.20 -5.71
C ALA A 42 8.93 12.67 -5.91
N ILE A 43 10.05 11.94 -5.75
CA ILE A 43 10.07 10.47 -5.88
C ILE A 43 9.24 9.81 -4.78
N ALA A 44 9.33 10.30 -3.54
CA ALA A 44 8.57 9.76 -2.41
C ALA A 44 7.07 10.06 -2.57
N ASN A 45 6.70 11.25 -3.04
CA ASN A 45 5.31 11.59 -3.37
C ASN A 45 4.77 10.71 -4.50
N GLY A 46 5.54 10.52 -5.58
CA GLY A 46 5.14 9.64 -6.68
C GLY A 46 4.94 8.19 -6.24
N ALA A 47 5.82 7.69 -5.37
CA ALA A 47 5.68 6.36 -4.77
C ALA A 47 4.45 6.24 -3.87
N ALA A 48 4.15 7.27 -3.06
CA ALA A 48 2.95 7.32 -2.23
C ALA A 48 1.68 7.31 -3.10
N THR A 49 1.62 8.14 -4.14
CA THR A 49 0.50 8.15 -5.09
C THR A 49 0.32 6.79 -5.78
N ALA A 50 1.40 6.15 -6.24
CA ALA A 50 1.32 4.82 -6.83
C ALA A 50 0.83 3.76 -5.83
N ALA A 51 1.23 3.86 -4.56
CA ALA A 51 0.75 2.98 -3.50
C ALA A 51 -0.74 3.22 -3.19
N ASP A 52 -1.20 4.47 -3.19
CA ASP A 52 -2.61 4.83 -2.97
C ASP A 52 -3.53 4.29 -4.07
N PHE A 53 -3.04 4.14 -5.31
CA PHE A 53 -3.78 3.51 -6.40
C PHE A 53 -3.90 1.98 -6.28
N MET A 54 -3.18 1.34 -5.36
CA MET A 54 -3.17 -0.11 -5.22
C MET A 54 -3.97 -0.56 -3.99
N SER A 55 -5.18 -1.07 -4.21
CA SER A 55 -5.96 -1.72 -3.16
C SER A 55 -5.69 -3.23 -3.09
N ALA A 56 -5.99 -3.86 -1.94
CA ALA A 56 -5.90 -5.32 -1.80
C ALA A 56 -6.85 -6.04 -2.78
N VAL A 57 -8.01 -5.45 -3.05
CA VAL A 57 -8.98 -5.98 -4.03
C VAL A 57 -8.38 -5.91 -5.43
N SER A 58 -7.80 -4.77 -5.82
CA SER A 58 -7.14 -4.59 -7.11
C SER A 58 -6.02 -5.63 -7.31
N PHE A 59 -5.22 -5.89 -6.28
CA PHE A 59 -4.17 -6.92 -6.32
C PHE A 59 -4.72 -8.33 -6.56
N ILE A 60 -5.74 -8.74 -5.80
CA ILE A 60 -6.37 -10.06 -5.94
C ILE A 60 -7.03 -10.18 -7.32
N SER A 61 -7.70 -9.13 -7.78
CA SER A 61 -8.35 -9.10 -9.09
C SER A 61 -7.33 -9.21 -10.23
N ILE A 62 -6.14 -8.59 -10.13
CA ILE A 62 -5.05 -8.76 -11.13
C ILE A 62 -4.56 -10.21 -11.12
N ALA A 63 -4.30 -10.78 -9.94
CA ALA A 63 -3.84 -12.16 -9.82
C ALA A 63 -4.87 -13.16 -10.38
N GLY A 64 -6.16 -12.92 -10.11
CA GLY A 64 -7.27 -13.71 -10.63
C GLY A 64 -7.47 -13.56 -12.14
N ALA A 65 -7.32 -12.33 -12.67
CA ALA A 65 -7.40 -12.10 -14.11
C ALA A 65 -6.24 -12.78 -14.84
N VAL A 66 -5.02 -12.71 -14.29
CA VAL A 66 -3.84 -13.36 -14.88
C VAL A 66 -3.94 -14.89 -14.83
N SER A 67 -4.52 -15.46 -13.78
CA SER A 67 -4.66 -16.92 -13.70
C SER A 67 -5.61 -17.51 -14.75
N ILE A 68 -6.51 -16.69 -15.30
CA ILE A 68 -7.51 -17.11 -16.32
C ILE A 68 -7.10 -16.65 -17.73
N LEU A 69 -6.67 -15.40 -17.89
CA LEU A 69 -6.45 -14.75 -19.19
C LEU A 69 -4.96 -14.63 -19.56
N GLY A 70 -4.04 -15.00 -18.66
CA GLY A 70 -2.61 -14.78 -18.84
C GLY A 70 -2.22 -13.31 -18.66
N TYR A 71 -1.06 -12.92 -19.17
CA TYR A 71 -0.48 -11.58 -18.98
C TYR A 71 -1.42 -10.44 -19.42
N ASP A 72 -2.23 -10.67 -20.45
CA ASP A 72 -3.19 -9.70 -20.99
C ASP A 72 -4.31 -9.35 -20.00
N GLY A 73 -4.59 -10.23 -19.02
CA GLY A 73 -5.53 -9.97 -17.92
C GLY A 73 -5.07 -8.89 -16.94
N SER A 74 -3.77 -8.56 -16.91
CA SER A 74 -3.21 -7.57 -15.98
C SER A 74 -3.63 -6.13 -16.28
N TYR A 75 -3.89 -5.81 -17.55
CA TYR A 75 -4.23 -4.45 -17.99
C TYR A 75 -5.62 -3.98 -17.54
N TYR A 76 -6.57 -4.90 -17.35
CA TYR A 76 -7.98 -4.56 -17.13
C TYR A 76 -8.33 -4.16 -15.69
N VAL A 77 -7.40 -4.35 -14.74
CA VAL A 77 -7.69 -4.26 -13.30
C VAL A 77 -6.85 -3.19 -12.58
N MET A 78 -5.79 -2.68 -13.22
CA MET A 78 -4.92 -1.63 -12.65
C MET A 78 -5.56 -0.22 -12.63
N ALA A 79 -6.79 -0.06 -13.09
CA ALA A 79 -7.51 1.20 -13.06
C ALA A 79 -8.84 1.06 -12.31
N GLY A 80 -8.80 1.45 -11.03
CA GLY A 80 -9.95 1.69 -10.16
C GLY A 80 -9.59 2.81 -9.19
#